data_AF-A0A7W6RZH7-F1
#
_entry.id   AF-A0A7W6RZH7-F1
#
_cell.length_a   1.000
_cell.length_b   1.000
_cell.length_c   1.000
_cell.angle_alpha   90.00
_cell.angle_beta   90.00
_cell.angle_gamma   90.00
#
_symmetry.space_group_name_H-M   'P 1'
#
loop_
_entity.id
_entity.type
_entity.pdbx_description
1 polymer ?
#
loop_
_entity_poly.entity_id
_entity_poly.type
_entity_poly.pdbx_seq_one_letter_code
_entity_poly.pdbx_strand_id
1 'polypeptide(L)'
;MTTLPAPSTSRRGLLRAGPAALLGLVGATLPGPRPARARTATKAAEAAEAAYDPRTQIWRCTYNECDPYYYDPAKGDPDNIMGDHPIPPGTAFEDLPDTWRCPICGATKRWFVKES
;
A
#
# COMPACT_ATOMS: atom_id res chain seq x y z
N MET A 1 -19.34 20.85 -44.82
CA MET A 1 -20.80 21.04 -44.96
C MET A 1 -21.43 20.61 -43.64
N THR A 2 -22.18 21.50 -42.96
CA THR A 2 -23.25 21.16 -41.98
C THR A 2 -22.84 20.42 -40.69
N THR A 3 -23.27 20.71 -39.45
CA THR A 3 -23.85 21.87 -38.73
C THR A 3 -23.77 21.54 -37.22
N LEU A 4 -23.41 22.48 -36.34
CA LEU A 4 -23.62 22.41 -34.87
C LEU A 4 -25.03 22.95 -34.54
N PRO A 5 -25.80 22.44 -33.54
CA PRO A 5 -25.51 22.53 -32.09
C PRO A 5 -26.00 21.26 -31.31
N ALA A 6 -26.35 21.17 -30.01
CA ALA A 6 -26.38 22.05 -28.82
C ALA A 6 -26.34 21.20 -27.51
N PRO A 7 -26.09 21.77 -26.31
CA PRO A 7 -26.15 21.05 -25.03
C PRO A 7 -27.58 20.88 -24.47
N SER A 8 -27.88 19.73 -23.85
CA SER A 8 -29.19 19.45 -23.24
C SER A 8 -29.26 19.82 -21.75
N THR A 9 -29.63 21.07 -21.46
CA THR A 9 -30.09 21.47 -20.13
C THR A 9 -31.53 21.01 -19.88
N SER A 10 -31.73 19.96 -19.08
CA SER A 10 -33.06 19.63 -18.56
C SER A 10 -33.31 20.36 -17.24
N ARG A 11 -34.23 21.33 -17.24
CA ARG A 11 -34.70 22.06 -16.07
C ARG A 11 -36.18 21.71 -15.81
N ARG A 12 -36.57 21.78 -14.52
CA ARG A 12 -37.94 21.87 -13.98
C ARG A 12 -38.78 20.58 -13.95
N GLY A 13 -38.81 19.96 -12.76
CA GLY A 13 -40.03 19.41 -12.19
C GLY A 13 -40.39 20.20 -10.93
N LEU A 14 -41.39 21.10 -11.01
CA LEU A 14 -41.94 21.76 -9.81
C LEU A 14 -43.01 20.84 -9.20
N LEU A 15 -42.81 20.37 -7.96
CA LEU A 15 -43.89 19.74 -7.18
C LEU A 15 -43.91 20.23 -5.73
N ARG A 16 -44.80 21.20 -5.52
CA ARG A 16 -45.71 21.39 -4.36
C ARG A 16 -45.14 21.39 -2.93
N ALA A 17 -45.35 22.53 -2.27
CA ALA A 17 -45.23 22.68 -0.83
C ALA A 17 -46.29 21.87 -0.05
N GLY A 18 -45.93 21.46 1.17
CA GLY A 18 -46.79 20.97 2.24
C GLY A 18 -46.35 21.59 3.58
N PRO A 19 -47.24 21.72 4.58
CA PRO A 19 -47.09 22.73 5.64
C PRO A 19 -46.18 22.31 6.81
N ALA A 20 -45.78 23.32 7.58
CA ALA A 20 -44.88 23.22 8.72
C ALA A 20 -45.43 22.36 9.87
N ALA A 21 -44.55 21.60 10.50
CA ALA A 21 -44.68 21.12 11.87
C ALA A 21 -43.64 21.84 12.75
N LEU A 22 -44.09 22.35 13.90
CA LEU A 22 -43.30 23.15 14.84
C LEU A 22 -42.54 22.29 15.86
N LEU A 23 -41.63 22.95 16.59
CA LEU A 23 -40.94 22.51 17.82
C LEU A 23 -39.91 21.38 17.67
N GLY A 24 -38.63 21.77 17.78
CA GLY A 24 -37.49 20.84 17.81
C GLY A 24 -36.14 21.55 17.98
N LEU A 25 -36.02 22.49 18.93
CA LEU A 25 -34.73 23.11 19.27
C LEU A 25 -33.84 22.12 20.04
N VAL A 26 -33.19 21.20 19.32
CA VAL A 26 -32.18 20.30 19.88
C VAL A 26 -30.87 20.40 19.12
N GLY A 27 -29.89 21.05 19.75
CA GLY A 27 -28.46 20.87 19.47
C GLY A 27 -27.96 21.26 18.09
N ALA A 28 -27.48 22.50 17.95
CA ALA A 28 -26.49 22.82 16.92
C ALA A 28 -25.15 22.15 17.25
N THR A 29 -25.02 20.84 17.00
CA THR A 29 -23.73 20.15 17.01
C THR A 29 -22.93 20.56 15.78
N LEU A 30 -22.33 21.75 15.85
CA LEU A 30 -21.28 22.16 14.93
C LEU A 30 -20.22 21.04 14.90
N PRO A 31 -19.83 20.52 13.73
CA PRO A 31 -18.65 19.69 13.64
C PRO A 31 -17.45 20.60 13.97
N GLY A 32 -16.93 20.45 15.20
CA GLY A 32 -15.77 21.20 15.66
C GLY A 32 -14.58 21.02 14.71
N PRO A 33 -13.61 21.97 14.71
CA PRO A 33 -12.46 21.88 13.83
C PRO A 33 -11.77 20.53 14.01
N ARG A 34 -11.69 19.75 12.92
CA ARG A 34 -11.01 18.45 12.90
C ARG A 34 -9.61 18.63 13.50
N PRO A 35 -9.21 17.82 14.50
CA PRO A 35 -7.90 18.00 15.12
C PRO A 35 -6.81 17.85 14.04
N ALA A 36 -5.96 18.86 13.91
CA ALA A 36 -4.87 18.91 12.93
C ALA A 36 -3.69 17.97 13.29
N ARG A 37 -4.01 16.76 13.77
CA ARG A 37 -3.10 15.80 14.41
C ARG A 37 -2.82 14.55 13.58
N ALA A 38 -3.20 14.56 12.30
CA ALA A 38 -2.87 13.50 11.34
C ALA A 38 -1.45 13.63 10.74
N ARG A 39 -0.77 14.79 10.90
CA ARG A 39 0.53 15.08 10.26
C ARG A 39 1.77 14.67 11.07
N THR A 40 1.63 14.20 12.30
CA THR A 40 2.77 13.85 13.19
C THR A 40 2.98 12.35 13.36
N ALA A 41 2.03 11.52 12.95
CA ALA A 41 2.15 10.06 13.05
C ALA A 41 3.08 9.48 11.99
N THR A 42 3.05 10.00 10.75
CA THR A 42 3.93 9.54 9.67
C THR A 42 5.39 9.87 10.00
N LYS A 43 5.69 11.15 10.32
CA LYS A 43 7.06 11.66 10.44
C LYS A 43 7.92 10.97 11.52
N ALA A 44 7.30 10.33 12.51
CA ALA A 44 8.01 9.55 13.53
C ALA A 44 8.25 8.09 13.09
N ALA A 45 7.31 7.48 12.36
CA ALA A 45 7.50 6.17 11.74
C ALA A 45 8.55 6.27 10.62
N GLU A 46 8.37 7.22 9.68
CA GLU A 46 9.29 7.52 8.57
C GLU A 46 10.73 7.79 9.05
N ALA A 47 10.91 8.42 10.23
CA ALA A 47 12.23 8.68 10.81
C ALA A 47 12.86 7.47 11.53
N ALA A 48 12.06 6.53 12.03
CA ALA A 48 12.55 5.25 12.54
C ALA A 48 12.91 4.30 11.40
N GLU A 49 12.13 4.31 10.32
CA GLU A 49 12.39 3.62 9.05
C GLU A 49 13.69 4.12 8.40
N ALA A 50 13.93 5.44 8.39
CA ALA A 50 15.16 6.03 7.82
C ALA A 50 16.47 5.63 8.53
N ALA A 51 16.42 4.99 9.71
CA ALA A 51 17.60 4.47 10.41
C ALA A 51 17.89 2.98 10.11
N TYR A 52 16.94 2.27 9.48
CA TYR A 52 17.04 0.86 9.11
C TYR A 52 16.96 0.79 7.58
N ASP A 53 18.09 0.58 6.89
CA ASP A 53 18.00 0.26 5.46
C ASP A 53 17.69 -1.24 5.32
N PRO A 54 16.48 -1.63 4.84
CA PRO A 54 16.15 -3.04 4.63
C PRO A 54 16.96 -3.66 3.48
N ARG A 55 17.58 -2.84 2.62
CA ARG A 55 18.33 -3.27 1.42
C ARG A 55 19.81 -3.55 1.69
N THR A 56 20.28 -3.44 2.94
CA THR A 56 21.66 -3.80 3.33
C THR A 56 21.74 -5.15 4.05
N GLN A 57 20.67 -5.94 4.00
CA GLN A 57 20.45 -7.05 4.91
C GLN A 57 20.45 -8.35 4.13
N ILE A 58 21.40 -9.23 4.44
CA ILE A 58 21.46 -10.54 3.79
C ILE A 58 20.47 -11.48 4.47
N TRP A 59 19.79 -12.32 3.71
CA TRP A 59 18.83 -13.28 4.25
C TRP A 59 19.21 -14.70 3.84
N ARG A 60 19.52 -15.55 4.83
CA ARG A 60 19.91 -16.94 4.60
C ARG A 60 18.71 -17.88 4.73
N CYS A 61 18.55 -18.79 3.78
CA CYS A 61 17.59 -19.89 3.90
C CYS A 61 18.05 -20.90 4.96
N THR A 62 17.15 -21.29 5.87
CA THR A 62 17.37 -22.27 6.94
C THR A 62 16.54 -23.54 6.77
N TYR A 63 15.99 -23.78 5.58
CA TYR A 63 15.23 -24.99 5.28
C TYR A 63 16.14 -26.23 5.28
N ASN A 64 15.72 -27.30 5.97
CA ASN A 64 16.56 -28.45 6.30
C ASN A 64 17.18 -29.18 5.09
N GLU A 65 16.52 -29.13 3.93
CA GLU A 65 16.92 -29.83 2.69
C GLU A 65 17.39 -28.83 1.61
N CYS A 66 17.95 -27.70 2.02
CA CYS A 66 18.40 -26.63 1.14
C CYS A 66 19.92 -26.43 1.24
N ASP A 67 20.62 -26.32 0.11
CA ASP A 67 21.96 -25.75 0.10
C ASP A 67 21.92 -24.28 0.59
N PRO A 68 22.96 -23.77 1.27
CA PRO A 68 22.93 -22.46 1.88
C PRO A 68 22.80 -21.34 0.84
N TYR A 69 21.58 -20.85 0.67
CA TYR A 69 21.24 -19.74 -0.21
C TYR A 69 21.11 -18.44 0.57
N TYR A 70 21.71 -17.37 0.02
CA TYR A 70 21.75 -16.04 0.60
C TYR A 70 21.11 -15.06 -0.38
N TYR A 71 19.95 -14.51 -0.01
CA TYR A 71 19.36 -13.38 -0.73
C TYR A 71 20.11 -12.10 -0.36
N ASP A 72 20.59 -11.40 -1.39
CA ASP A 72 21.30 -10.13 -1.30
C ASP A 72 20.42 -9.04 -1.96
N PRO A 73 19.79 -8.14 -1.18
CA PRO A 73 18.92 -7.10 -1.73
C PRO A 73 19.62 -6.21 -2.76
N ALA A 74 20.94 -6.03 -2.69
CA ALA A 74 21.67 -5.21 -3.66
C ALA A 74 21.81 -5.90 -5.03
N LYS A 75 21.68 -7.22 -5.10
CA LYS A 75 21.64 -8.02 -6.33
C LYS A 75 20.21 -8.34 -6.77
N GLY A 76 19.28 -8.45 -5.82
CA GLY A 76 17.94 -8.98 -6.06
C GLY A 76 18.01 -10.48 -6.37
N ASP A 77 17.09 -10.94 -7.22
CA ASP A 77 17.01 -12.34 -7.66
C ASP A 77 16.41 -12.38 -9.09
N PRO A 78 17.14 -11.89 -10.10
CA PRO A 78 16.60 -11.69 -11.45
C PRO A 78 16.39 -12.99 -12.23
N ASP A 79 17.08 -14.07 -11.84
CA ASP A 79 16.96 -15.40 -12.47
C ASP A 79 15.76 -16.20 -11.92
N ASN A 80 15.19 -15.77 -10.78
CA ASN A 80 14.07 -16.46 -10.13
C ASN A 80 12.72 -15.91 -10.59
N ILE A 81 12.11 -16.63 -11.53
CA ILE A 81 10.83 -16.26 -12.15
C ILE A 81 9.66 -17.05 -11.54
N MET A 82 9.75 -17.47 -10.27
CA MET A 82 8.67 -18.15 -9.54
C MET A 82 7.52 -17.21 -9.09
N GLY A 83 7.65 -15.91 -9.32
CA GLY A 83 6.61 -14.89 -9.09
C GLY A 83 6.16 -14.19 -10.38
N ASP A 84 5.38 -13.12 -10.24
CA ASP A 84 4.81 -12.37 -11.38
C ASP A 84 5.86 -11.64 -12.24
N HIS A 85 7.09 -11.47 -11.75
CA HIS A 85 8.21 -10.79 -12.42
C HIS A 85 9.54 -11.17 -11.74
N PRO A 86 10.69 -11.08 -12.45
CA PRO A 86 12.01 -11.22 -11.85
C PRO A 86 12.27 -10.14 -10.80
N ILE A 87 13.03 -10.46 -9.75
CA ILE A 87 13.30 -9.53 -8.65
C ILE A 87 14.50 -8.63 -9.01
N PRO A 88 14.32 -7.31 -9.17
CA PRO A 88 15.41 -6.42 -9.55
C PRO A 88 16.39 -6.16 -8.38
N PRO A 89 17.62 -5.73 -8.67
CA PRO A 89 18.55 -5.24 -7.65
C PRO A 89 17.99 -4.01 -6.93
N GLY A 90 18.23 -3.94 -5.62
CA GLY A 90 17.72 -2.90 -4.73
C GLY A 90 16.39 -3.24 -4.04
N THR A 91 15.77 -4.38 -4.33
CA THR A 91 14.54 -4.85 -3.66
C THR A 91 14.85 -5.42 -2.28
N ALA A 92 14.25 -4.87 -1.22
CA ALA A 92 14.35 -5.43 0.12
C ALA A 92 13.70 -6.82 0.21
N PHE A 93 14.15 -7.65 1.15
CA PHE A 93 13.54 -8.97 1.37
C PHE A 93 12.08 -8.85 1.85
N GLU A 94 11.80 -7.82 2.64
CA GLU A 94 10.46 -7.48 3.11
C GLU A 94 9.50 -7.08 1.97
N ASP A 95 10.02 -6.49 0.88
CA ASP A 95 9.26 -6.09 -0.32
C ASP A 95 9.02 -7.24 -1.31
N LEU A 96 9.66 -8.40 -1.12
CA LEU A 96 9.45 -9.58 -1.99
C LEU A 96 7.99 -10.06 -1.92
N PRO A 97 7.41 -10.53 -3.03
CA PRO A 97 6.04 -11.06 -3.01
C PRO A 97 5.94 -12.33 -2.15
N ASP A 98 4.77 -12.62 -1.58
CA ASP A 98 4.56 -13.83 -0.76
C ASP A 98 4.62 -15.14 -1.56
N THR A 99 4.53 -15.05 -2.89
CA THR A 99 4.76 -16.13 -3.84
C THR A 99 6.25 -16.43 -4.06
N TRP A 100 7.16 -15.51 -3.69
CA TRP A 100 8.60 -15.74 -3.83
C TRP A 100 9.08 -16.89 -2.95
N ARG A 101 9.98 -17.67 -3.53
CA ARG A 101 10.52 -18.91 -2.96
C ARG A 101 12.01 -18.95 -3.22
N CYS A 102 12.74 -19.57 -2.30
CA CYS A 102 14.15 -19.89 -2.48
C CYS A 102 14.35 -20.61 -3.84
N PRO A 103 15.22 -20.10 -4.75
CA PRO A 103 15.43 -20.71 -6.06
C PRO A 103 16.08 -22.10 -5.98
N ILE A 104 16.69 -22.44 -4.84
CA ILE A 104 17.32 -23.75 -4.60
C ILE A 104 16.30 -24.82 -4.18
N CYS A 105 15.45 -24.55 -3.18
CA CYS A 105 14.60 -25.57 -2.54
C CYS A 105 13.09 -25.29 -2.61
N GLY A 106 12.64 -24.17 -3.19
CA GLY A 106 11.21 -23.80 -3.24
C GLY A 106 10.59 -23.35 -1.91
N ALA A 107 11.40 -23.22 -0.84
CA ALA A 107 10.95 -22.77 0.47
C ALA A 107 10.47 -21.31 0.46
N THR A 108 9.33 -21.04 1.08
CA THR A 108 8.75 -19.68 1.24
C THR A 108 9.59 -18.79 2.18
N LYS A 109 9.45 -17.47 2.06
CA LYS A 109 10.10 -16.43 2.90
C LYS A 109 10.18 -16.74 4.41
N ARG A 110 9.20 -17.44 5.00
CA ARG A 110 9.21 -17.87 6.43
C ARG A 110 10.43 -18.70 6.87
N TRP A 111 11.15 -19.29 5.92
CA TRP A 111 12.36 -20.09 6.16
C TRP A 111 13.64 -19.30 5.96
N PHE A 112 13.57 -17.98 5.90
CA PHE A 112 14.72 -17.10 5.82
C PHE A 112 14.96 -16.40 7.15
N VAL A 113 16.22 -16.34 7.54
CA VAL A 113 16.67 -15.58 8.71
C VAL A 113 17.58 -14.45 8.23
N LYS A 114 17.46 -13.29 8.87
CA LYS A 114 18.36 -12.18 8.65
C LYS A 114 19.76 -12.53 9.14
N GLU A 115 20.73 -12.44 8.25
CA GLU A 115 22.16 -12.54 8.51
C GLU A 115 22.73 -11.13 8.39
N SER A 116 22.96 -10.51 9.55
CA SER A 116 23.37 -9.12 9.74
C SER A 116 24.89 -8.93 9.67
#